data_AF-A0A4P6EKU5-F1
#
_entry.id   AF-A0A4P6EKU5-F1
#
_cell.length_a   1.000
_cell.length_b   1.000
_cell.length_c   1.000
_cell.angle_alpha   90.00
_cell.angle_beta   90.00
_cell.angle_gamma   90.00
#
_symmetry.space_group_name_H-M   'P 1'
#
loop_
_entity.id
_entity.type
_entity.pdbx_description
1 polymer ?
#
loop_
_entity_poly.entity_id
_entity_poly.type
_entity_poly.pdbx_seq_one_letter_code
_entity_poly.pdbx_strand_id
1 'polypeptide(L)'
;MDVRSRPARPAVRGPPSGERADLTGSTATDVGGGGHHGTVTAATVVSTPVAPARARPDRLSRAQARRVALAAQGLHRARTGGSGPGLRQVTAVVRRLGLLQIDSVNVLARAHLMPAFSRLGPYDVGLLDRLSSRTPRRLVEAWAHEASFVPVETWPLLAWRRRAVRDHAWGSIASAAERHPAELAAVRAILAERGPVTSAQVHALLAEGGAGGRPATDEWGWNWSAAKRVLEHLFFTGEVVSAGRSAQFERRYDLPERVLPRSVLDAPPVTDAEAIRGLVEVGARAHGVATLRDLRDYFRLRRGVTNALVPAAVRELVEDGVLVPVEVEGLRGPWYLHRDAALPRRADGAALLSPFDPLVFERTRLEELFGTTYRIEIYVPAARRVHGYYVLPFLEGEHITARVDLKADRRAAGGGVLRVQSAHGEPAAPGDRGATAHRLAAELRAMAGWLGLADVVVAPAGTSLPSLRGRWAVADAGAPRWRRDVRHGRDDRFSQGRTRADVPGAGPRMAEGVTKGAAICRVRDMT
;
A
#
# COMPACT_ATOMS: atom_id res chain seq x y z
N MET A 1 8.69 -38.00 46.28
CA MET A 1 8.07 -37.81 47.61
C MET A 1 7.32 -36.49 47.58
N ASP A 2 5.99 -36.57 47.79
CA ASP A 2 4.96 -35.56 48.08
C ASP A 2 4.88 -34.28 47.23
N VAL A 3 3.84 -33.99 46.43
CA VAL A 3 2.36 -34.03 46.53
C VAL A 3 1.73 -32.81 47.25
N ARG A 4 0.71 -32.25 46.58
CA ARG A 4 -0.36 -31.29 46.97
C ARG A 4 -0.19 -29.84 46.50
N SER A 5 -1.20 -29.10 46.01
CA SER A 5 -2.56 -29.35 45.49
C SER A 5 -3.07 -28.02 44.89
N ARG A 6 -3.80 -28.05 43.78
CA ARG A 6 -4.58 -26.92 43.20
C ARG A 6 -5.97 -26.81 43.87
N PRO A 7 -6.64 -25.64 43.85
CA PRO A 7 -8.09 -25.56 44.00
C PRO A 7 -8.83 -25.24 42.67
N ALA A 8 -10.07 -25.72 42.61
CA ALA A 8 -10.99 -25.77 41.47
C ALA A 8 -12.05 -24.64 41.48
N ARG A 9 -12.66 -24.40 40.32
CA ARG A 9 -13.85 -23.54 40.07
C ARG A 9 -15.16 -24.26 40.44
N PRO A 10 -16.26 -23.53 40.74
CA PRO A 10 -17.61 -24.06 40.62
C PRO A 10 -18.44 -23.39 39.50
N ALA A 11 -19.57 -24.05 39.22
CA ALA A 11 -20.34 -24.07 37.98
C ALA A 11 -21.62 -23.20 37.97
N VAL A 12 -22.21 -23.18 36.77
CA VAL A 12 -23.41 -22.49 36.27
C VAL A 12 -24.72 -23.01 36.91
N ARG A 13 -25.70 -22.11 37.12
CA ARG A 13 -27.14 -22.42 37.28
C ARG A 13 -27.98 -21.55 36.32
N GLY A 14 -28.89 -22.18 35.57
CA GLY A 14 -29.94 -21.50 34.79
C GLY A 14 -31.27 -21.43 35.56
N PRO A 15 -32.27 -20.68 35.08
CA PRO A 15 -33.62 -20.67 35.64
C PRO A 15 -34.66 -21.40 34.76
N PRO A 16 -35.83 -21.74 35.34
CA PRO A 16 -36.74 -22.77 34.81
C PRO A 16 -37.90 -22.22 33.97
N SER A 17 -38.54 -23.14 33.26
CA SER A 17 -39.75 -22.99 32.44
C SER A 17 -41.01 -23.47 33.15
N GLY A 18 -42.13 -22.79 32.91
CA GLY A 18 -43.49 -23.36 32.91
C GLY A 18 -44.50 -22.65 33.81
N GLU A 19 -45.53 -22.03 33.22
CA GLU A 19 -46.91 -22.55 33.27
C GLU A 19 -47.86 -21.77 32.34
N ARG A 20 -48.81 -22.48 31.73
CA ARG A 20 -49.90 -21.98 30.88
C ARG A 20 -51.15 -21.77 31.75
N ALA A 21 -51.97 -20.78 31.44
CA ALA A 21 -53.43 -20.85 31.59
C ALA A 21 -54.13 -19.85 30.65
N ASP A 22 -54.89 -20.37 29.71
CA ASP A 22 -56.01 -19.68 29.04
C ASP A 22 -57.14 -19.43 30.05
N LEU A 23 -57.98 -18.42 29.82
CA LEU A 23 -59.47 -18.48 29.87
C LEU A 23 -60.11 -17.07 29.75
N THR A 24 -60.75 -16.85 28.59
CA THR A 24 -62.12 -16.31 28.39
C THR A 24 -62.66 -15.09 29.16
N GLY A 25 -63.02 -14.04 28.41
CA GLY A 25 -64.43 -13.63 28.23
C GLY A 25 -65.02 -12.45 29.03
N SER A 26 -65.60 -11.49 28.28
CA SER A 26 -66.71 -10.56 28.63
C SER A 26 -66.45 -9.46 29.68
N THR A 27 -66.91 -8.20 29.59
CA THR A 27 -67.96 -7.50 28.83
C THR A 27 -67.70 -5.98 29.01
N ALA A 28 -67.66 -5.18 27.93
CA ALA A 28 -68.56 -4.07 27.60
C ALA A 28 -68.93 -3.06 28.72
N THR A 29 -68.49 -1.80 28.58
CA THR A 29 -69.41 -0.65 28.65
C THR A 29 -68.84 0.52 27.85
N ASP A 30 -69.73 1.06 27.03
CA ASP A 30 -69.58 2.07 25.99
C ASP A 30 -70.06 3.42 26.54
N VAL A 31 -69.33 4.51 26.29
CA VAL A 31 -69.88 5.88 26.21
C VAL A 31 -69.08 6.65 25.16
N GLY A 32 -69.78 7.15 24.15
CA GLY A 32 -69.21 7.70 22.94
C GLY A 32 -68.70 9.13 23.03
N GLY A 33 -68.04 9.55 21.94
CA GLY A 33 -67.60 10.91 21.69
C GLY A 33 -66.84 10.97 20.36
N GLY A 34 -67.56 11.31 19.28
CA GLY A 34 -67.08 11.21 17.90
C GLY A 34 -66.04 12.24 17.48
N GLY A 35 -65.39 11.98 16.34
CA GLY A 35 -64.61 12.97 15.61
C GLY A 35 -63.56 12.39 14.66
N HIS A 36 -63.96 12.26 13.39
CA HIS A 36 -63.13 12.28 12.17
C HIS A 36 -61.78 11.53 12.13
N HIS A 37 -61.73 10.40 11.42
CA HIS A 37 -60.55 10.05 10.61
C HIS A 37 -60.94 9.30 9.33
N GLY A 38 -60.39 9.77 8.22
CA GLY A 38 -60.62 9.26 6.87
C GLY A 38 -60.08 7.85 6.67
N THR A 39 -60.81 7.11 5.85
CA THR A 39 -60.44 5.80 5.30
C THR A 39 -59.10 5.85 4.58
N VAL A 40 -58.09 5.19 5.15
CA VAL A 40 -56.87 4.80 4.43
C VAL A 40 -57.07 3.37 3.94
N THR A 41 -57.36 3.20 2.66
CA THR A 41 -57.29 1.91 1.96
C THR A 41 -55.86 1.39 1.99
N ALA A 42 -55.67 0.19 2.56
CA ALA A 42 -54.41 -0.52 2.58
C ALA A 42 -53.93 -0.81 1.15
N ALA A 43 -52.81 -0.20 0.74
CA ALA A 43 -52.13 -0.54 -0.49
C ALA A 43 -51.39 -1.87 -0.29
N THR A 44 -51.88 -2.93 -0.92
CA THR A 44 -51.19 -4.22 -1.04
C THR A 44 -49.84 -4.01 -1.70
N VAL A 45 -48.76 -4.18 -0.94
CA VAL A 45 -47.40 -4.21 -1.48
C VAL A 45 -47.25 -5.51 -2.27
N VAL A 46 -47.40 -5.42 -3.59
CA VAL A 46 -47.02 -6.50 -4.50
C VAL A 46 -45.51 -6.62 -4.47
N SER A 47 -45.01 -7.62 -3.73
CA SER A 47 -43.60 -7.96 -3.69
C SER A 47 -43.18 -8.50 -5.06
N THR A 48 -42.36 -7.72 -5.78
CA THR A 48 -41.74 -8.14 -7.03
C THR A 48 -40.79 -9.31 -6.72
N PRO A 49 -40.88 -10.46 -7.41
CA PRO A 49 -39.98 -11.57 -7.14
C PRO A 49 -38.53 -11.14 -7.45
N VAL A 50 -37.68 -11.23 -6.43
CA VAL A 50 -36.23 -11.11 -6.56
C VAL A 50 -35.78 -12.18 -7.54
N ALA A 51 -35.15 -11.78 -8.66
CA ALA A 51 -34.58 -12.71 -9.62
C ALA A 51 -33.64 -13.69 -8.89
N PRO A 52 -33.64 -14.99 -9.25
CA PRO A 52 -32.77 -15.97 -8.59
C PRO A 52 -31.32 -15.49 -8.66
N ALA A 53 -30.65 -15.43 -7.51
CA ALA A 53 -29.21 -15.25 -7.47
C ALA A 53 -28.60 -16.32 -8.37
N ARG A 54 -27.90 -15.93 -9.44
CA ARG A 54 -27.16 -16.88 -10.28
C ARG A 54 -26.35 -17.77 -9.35
N ALA A 55 -26.54 -19.09 -9.45
CA ALA A 55 -25.73 -20.06 -8.73
C ALA A 55 -24.27 -19.71 -8.95
N ARG A 56 -23.59 -19.31 -7.87
CA ARG A 56 -22.17 -18.98 -7.95
C ARG A 56 -21.39 -20.27 -8.15
N PRO A 57 -20.31 -20.24 -8.93
CA PRO A 57 -19.55 -21.45 -9.17
C PRO A 57 -18.79 -21.85 -7.90
N ASP A 58 -18.97 -23.09 -7.46
CA ASP A 58 -18.16 -23.70 -6.39
C ASP A 58 -16.71 -23.94 -6.84
N ARG A 59 -16.46 -23.86 -8.15
CA ARG A 59 -15.16 -24.07 -8.78
C ARG A 59 -14.89 -23.06 -9.90
N LEU A 60 -13.69 -22.49 -9.90
CA LEU A 60 -13.17 -21.61 -10.94
C LEU A 60 -11.98 -22.26 -11.64
N SER A 61 -11.91 -22.13 -12.96
CA SER A 61 -10.63 -22.31 -13.67
C SER A 61 -9.65 -21.21 -13.26
N ARG A 62 -8.35 -21.47 -13.41
CA ARG A 62 -7.30 -20.46 -13.15
C ARG A 62 -7.50 -19.17 -13.94
N ALA A 63 -7.98 -19.26 -15.19
CA ALA A 63 -8.29 -18.10 -16.03
C ALA A 63 -9.49 -17.30 -15.48
N GLN A 64 -10.55 -17.98 -15.03
CA GLN A 64 -11.69 -17.32 -14.38
C GLN A 64 -11.27 -16.61 -13.09
N ALA A 65 -10.48 -17.26 -12.22
CA ALA A 65 -9.96 -16.64 -11.00
C ALA A 65 -9.11 -15.39 -11.31
N ARG A 66 -8.29 -15.45 -12.37
CA ARG A 66 -7.52 -14.31 -12.83
C ARG A 66 -8.39 -13.15 -13.32
N ARG A 67 -9.41 -13.44 -14.14
CA ARG A 67 -10.39 -12.44 -14.60
C ARG A 67 -11.15 -11.79 -13.44
N VAL A 68 -11.52 -12.56 -12.42
CA VAL A 68 -12.10 -12.05 -11.19
C VAL A 68 -11.15 -11.06 -10.50
N ALA A 69 -9.87 -11.43 -10.35
CA ALA A 69 -8.88 -10.56 -9.73
C ALA A 69 -8.68 -9.25 -10.51
N LEU A 70 -8.60 -9.33 -11.83
CA LEU A 70 -8.49 -8.16 -12.71
C LEU A 70 -9.75 -7.28 -12.65
N ALA A 71 -10.94 -7.88 -12.54
CA ALA A 71 -12.19 -7.16 -12.43
C ALA A 71 -12.32 -6.42 -11.10
N ALA A 72 -11.98 -7.09 -10.00
CA ALA A 72 -11.98 -6.52 -8.66
C ALA A 72 -11.11 -5.27 -8.59
N GLN A 73 -9.93 -5.28 -9.24
CA GLN A 73 -9.00 -4.15 -9.24
C GLN A 73 -9.15 -3.15 -10.38
N GLY A 74 -10.16 -3.33 -11.26
CA GLY A 74 -10.43 -2.40 -12.36
C GLY A 74 -9.44 -2.46 -13.53
N LEU A 75 -8.73 -3.59 -13.69
CA LEU A 75 -7.74 -3.82 -14.74
C LEU A 75 -8.26 -4.68 -15.91
N HIS A 76 -9.46 -5.24 -15.80
CA HIS A 76 -10.04 -6.11 -16.84
C HIS A 76 -10.51 -5.40 -18.12
N ARG A 77 -10.64 -4.07 -18.12
CA ARG A 77 -11.16 -3.29 -19.26
C ARG A 77 -10.09 -2.37 -19.82
N ALA A 78 -10.16 -2.12 -21.12
CA ALA A 78 -9.41 -1.03 -21.74
C ALA A 78 -9.79 0.31 -21.10
N ARG A 79 -8.82 1.22 -21.00
CA ARG A 79 -9.04 2.57 -20.49
C ARG A 79 -9.92 3.34 -21.47
N THR A 80 -10.89 4.07 -20.95
CA THR A 80 -11.73 4.96 -21.77
C THR A 80 -10.93 6.21 -22.15
N GLY A 81 -10.73 6.47 -23.45
CA GLY A 81 -10.22 7.77 -23.92
C GLY A 81 -11.20 8.91 -23.61
N GLY A 82 -10.72 10.15 -23.49
CA GLY A 82 -11.56 11.32 -23.19
C GLY A 82 -10.80 12.47 -22.52
N SER A 83 -11.53 13.42 -21.91
CA SER A 83 -11.04 14.67 -21.29
C SER A 83 -10.18 14.50 -20.02
N GLY A 84 -9.52 13.35 -19.86
CA GLY A 84 -8.76 12.98 -18.66
C GLY A 84 -9.64 12.54 -17.48
N PRO A 85 -9.14 11.66 -16.59
CA PRO A 85 -9.84 11.24 -15.38
C PRO A 85 -9.96 12.38 -14.36
N GLY A 86 -11.16 12.60 -13.83
CA GLY A 86 -11.41 13.58 -12.77
C GLY A 86 -11.34 13.00 -11.35
N LEU A 87 -11.59 13.86 -10.35
CA LEU A 87 -11.55 13.50 -8.92
C LEU A 87 -12.43 12.28 -8.58
N ARG A 88 -13.61 12.15 -9.22
CA ARG A 88 -14.52 11.03 -9.01
C ARG A 88 -13.90 9.69 -9.43
N GLN A 89 -13.29 9.63 -10.60
CA GLN A 89 -12.65 8.43 -11.12
C GLN A 89 -11.45 8.02 -10.26
N VAL A 90 -10.60 8.99 -9.87
CA VAL A 90 -9.46 8.72 -8.97
C VAL A 90 -9.96 8.21 -7.62
N THR A 91 -10.97 8.86 -7.02
CA THR A 91 -11.57 8.41 -5.76
C THR A 91 -12.12 6.99 -5.88
N ALA A 92 -12.81 6.67 -6.98
CA ALA A 92 -13.35 5.33 -7.21
C ALA A 92 -12.26 4.25 -7.29
N VAL A 93 -11.10 4.55 -7.90
CA VAL A 93 -9.95 3.64 -7.90
C VAL A 93 -9.43 3.44 -6.49
N VAL A 94 -9.22 4.50 -5.71
CA VAL A 94 -8.69 4.35 -4.35
C VAL A 94 -9.66 3.59 -3.44
N ARG A 95 -10.97 3.84 -3.53
CA ARG A 95 -11.97 3.08 -2.75
C ARG A 95 -12.04 1.61 -3.19
N ARG A 96 -11.88 1.33 -4.48
CA ARG A 96 -11.85 -0.03 -5.03
C ARG A 96 -10.64 -0.82 -4.52
N LEU A 97 -9.46 -0.19 -4.49
CA LEU A 97 -8.24 -0.81 -4.01
C LEU A 97 -8.15 -0.80 -2.47
N GLY A 98 -8.81 0.12 -1.79
CA GLY A 98 -8.78 0.23 -0.32
C GLY A 98 -7.46 0.78 0.25
N LEU A 99 -6.36 0.76 -0.51
CA LEU A 99 -5.10 1.40 -0.16
C LEU A 99 -4.21 1.69 -1.39
N LEU A 100 -3.28 2.63 -1.22
CA LEU A 100 -2.17 2.89 -2.15
C LEU A 100 -0.86 2.94 -1.34
N GLN A 101 0.05 1.99 -1.57
CA GLN A 101 1.33 1.98 -0.88
C GLN A 101 2.19 3.20 -1.29
N ILE A 102 2.71 3.89 -0.28
CA ILE A 102 3.63 5.02 -0.41
C ILE A 102 5.06 4.50 -0.38
N ASP A 103 5.85 4.91 -1.35
CA ASP A 103 7.29 4.65 -1.40
C ASP A 103 8.02 5.90 -1.92
N SER A 104 9.23 6.14 -1.41
CA SER A 104 10.03 7.33 -1.72
C SER A 104 10.90 7.18 -2.97
N VAL A 105 11.03 5.97 -3.55
CA VAL A 105 11.77 5.76 -4.80
C VAL A 105 11.15 6.59 -5.90
N ASN A 106 11.96 7.47 -6.49
CA ASN A 106 11.54 8.42 -7.52
C ASN A 106 12.37 8.27 -8.79
N VAL A 107 12.52 7.03 -9.26
CA VAL A 107 13.25 6.68 -10.50
C VAL A 107 12.37 6.94 -11.72
N LEU A 108 11.06 6.67 -11.60
CA LEU A 108 10.06 6.85 -12.63
C LEU A 108 9.00 7.86 -12.15
N ALA A 109 8.09 7.37 -11.31
CA ALA A 109 7.13 8.11 -10.50
C ALA A 109 7.07 7.43 -9.12
N ARG A 110 6.66 8.17 -8.10
CA ARG A 110 6.46 7.58 -6.77
C ARG A 110 5.36 6.53 -6.81
N ALA A 111 5.54 5.44 -6.06
CA ALA A 111 4.73 4.23 -6.18
C ALA A 111 3.22 4.46 -6.08
N HIS A 112 2.74 5.23 -5.10
CA HIS A 112 1.32 5.50 -4.87
C HIS A 112 0.60 6.18 -6.05
N LEU A 113 1.34 6.84 -6.97
CA LEU A 113 0.75 7.49 -8.13
C LEU A 113 0.40 6.49 -9.24
N MET A 114 1.12 5.37 -9.29
CA MET A 114 1.08 4.41 -10.38
C MET A 114 -0.23 3.61 -10.46
N PRO A 115 -0.83 3.10 -9.37
CA PRO A 115 -2.05 2.31 -9.49
C PRO A 115 -3.19 3.06 -10.17
N ALA A 116 -3.37 4.35 -9.88
CA ALA A 116 -4.36 5.19 -10.56
C ALA A 116 -4.05 5.33 -12.07
N PHE A 117 -2.79 5.59 -12.43
CA PHE A 117 -2.36 5.62 -13.82
C PHE A 117 -2.62 4.27 -14.53
N SER A 118 -2.30 3.15 -13.90
CA SER A 118 -2.49 1.82 -14.49
C SER A 118 -3.96 1.52 -14.82
N ARG A 119 -4.92 2.02 -14.01
CA ARG A 119 -6.37 1.83 -14.24
C ARG A 119 -7.01 2.90 -15.12
N LEU A 120 -6.53 4.14 -15.07
CA LEU A 120 -7.21 5.30 -15.66
C LEU A 120 -6.44 5.94 -16.82
N GLY A 121 -5.15 5.66 -16.96
CA GLY A 121 -4.24 6.36 -17.86
C GLY A 121 -3.75 7.69 -17.26
N PRO A 122 -3.27 8.61 -18.10
CA PRO A 122 -2.80 9.92 -17.65
C PRO A 122 -3.88 10.65 -16.84
N TYR A 123 -3.53 11.09 -15.62
CA TYR A 123 -4.42 11.87 -14.74
C TYR A 123 -3.62 12.95 -13.99
N ASP A 124 -4.29 13.99 -13.51
CA ASP A 124 -3.65 15.00 -12.65
C ASP A 124 -3.31 14.42 -11.27
N VAL A 125 -2.02 14.29 -10.97
CA VAL A 125 -1.52 13.79 -9.69
C VAL A 125 -1.93 14.68 -8.50
N GLY A 126 -2.22 15.96 -8.76
CA GLY A 126 -2.77 16.89 -7.77
C GLY A 126 -4.13 16.46 -7.22
N LEU A 127 -4.85 15.58 -7.91
CA LEU A 127 -6.09 14.98 -7.41
C LEU A 127 -5.84 14.08 -6.19
N LEU A 128 -4.76 13.29 -6.18
CA LEU A 128 -4.39 12.47 -5.01
C LEU A 128 -3.89 13.33 -3.85
N ASP A 129 -3.16 14.40 -4.14
CA ASP A 129 -2.80 15.38 -3.11
C ASP A 129 -4.07 15.98 -2.49
N ARG A 130 -5.01 16.47 -3.31
CA ARG A 130 -6.28 17.02 -2.84
C ARG A 130 -7.05 16.05 -1.94
N LEU A 131 -7.12 14.77 -2.29
CA LEU A 131 -7.79 13.74 -1.48
C LEU A 131 -7.10 13.50 -0.12
N SER A 132 -5.78 13.71 -0.05
CA SER A 132 -4.91 13.40 1.10
C SER A 132 -4.30 14.61 1.80
N SER A 133 -4.68 15.85 1.43
CA SER A 133 -4.14 17.08 2.03
C SER A 133 -5.20 18.14 2.27
N ARG A 134 -6.36 18.11 1.57
CA ARG A 134 -7.38 19.16 1.64
C ARG A 134 -8.72 18.69 2.21
N THR A 135 -9.42 19.62 2.84
CA THR A 135 -10.78 19.42 3.36
C THR A 135 -11.81 19.52 2.22
N PRO A 136 -12.83 18.64 2.17
CA PRO A 136 -13.05 17.50 3.05
C PRO A 136 -12.13 16.33 2.67
N ARG A 137 -11.34 15.86 3.65
CA ARG A 137 -10.34 14.81 3.44
C ARG A 137 -11.02 13.47 3.09
N ARG A 138 -10.41 12.73 2.16
CA ARG A 138 -10.90 11.41 1.72
C ARG A 138 -9.87 10.31 1.95
N LEU A 139 -8.60 10.67 2.04
CA LEU A 139 -7.49 9.77 2.30
C LEU A 139 -6.67 10.24 3.51
N VAL A 140 -6.17 9.27 4.27
CA VAL A 140 -5.18 9.49 5.33
C VAL A 140 -3.97 8.61 5.07
N GLU A 141 -2.79 9.13 5.37
CA GLU A 141 -1.58 8.31 5.40
C GLU A 141 -1.51 7.54 6.73
N ALA A 142 -1.40 6.22 6.66
CA ALA A 142 -1.35 5.34 7.81
C ALA A 142 -0.44 4.12 7.53
N TRP A 143 -0.05 3.41 8.60
CA TRP A 143 0.56 2.08 8.49
C TRP A 143 -0.53 1.04 8.22
N ALA A 144 -0.61 0.60 6.97
CA ALA A 144 -1.55 -0.42 6.48
C ALA A 144 -0.76 -1.56 5.81
N HIS A 145 -0.68 -1.61 4.48
CA HIS A 145 0.25 -2.48 3.75
C HIS A 145 1.63 -1.83 3.65
N GLU A 146 2.31 -1.58 4.78
CA GLU A 146 3.33 -0.53 4.89
C GLU A 146 2.71 0.89 4.93
N ALA A 147 3.54 1.94 4.85
CA ALA A 147 3.06 3.31 4.71
C ALA A 147 2.15 3.42 3.49
N SER A 148 0.89 3.80 3.68
CA SER A 148 -0.12 3.79 2.63
C SER A 148 -1.06 4.97 2.76
N PHE A 149 -1.60 5.45 1.64
CA PHE A 149 -2.86 6.19 1.66
C PHE A 149 -4.02 5.21 1.73
N VAL A 150 -4.92 5.40 2.69
CA VAL A 150 -6.15 4.63 2.84
C VAL A 150 -7.37 5.57 2.88
N PRO A 151 -8.56 5.11 2.46
CA PRO A 151 -9.81 5.82 2.76
C PRO A 151 -9.89 6.18 4.25
N VAL A 152 -10.41 7.37 4.55
CA VAL A 152 -10.54 7.85 5.94
C VAL A 152 -11.37 6.89 6.81
N GLU A 153 -12.31 6.17 6.22
CA GLU A 153 -13.13 5.15 6.88
C GLU A 153 -12.34 3.91 7.30
N THR A 154 -11.14 3.70 6.73
CA THR A 154 -10.22 2.62 7.14
C THR A 154 -9.46 2.97 8.42
N TRP A 155 -9.36 4.26 8.78
CA TRP A 155 -8.56 4.71 9.93
C TRP A 155 -8.99 4.12 11.29
N PRO A 156 -10.30 4.03 11.62
CA PRO A 156 -10.75 3.36 12.84
C PRO A 156 -10.38 1.87 12.87
N LEU A 157 -10.42 1.19 11.71
CA LEU A 157 -10.03 -0.22 11.60
C LEU A 157 -8.53 -0.44 11.81
N LEU A 158 -7.69 0.60 11.75
CA LEU A 158 -6.27 0.52 12.08
C LEU A 158 -5.98 0.78 13.57
N ALA A 159 -7.01 0.97 14.40
CA ALA A 159 -6.84 1.23 15.84
C ALA A 159 -6.13 0.09 16.58
N TRP A 160 -6.28 -1.16 16.14
CA TRP A 160 -5.57 -2.30 16.72
C TRP A 160 -4.05 -2.15 16.64
N ARG A 161 -3.50 -1.58 15.56
CA ARG A 161 -2.06 -1.31 15.43
C ARG A 161 -1.61 -0.27 16.45
N ARG A 162 -2.40 0.79 16.58
CA ARG A 162 -2.11 1.88 17.53
C ARG A 162 -2.16 1.39 18.98
N ARG A 163 -3.14 0.54 19.32
CA ARG A 163 -3.21 -0.18 20.61
C ARG A 163 -1.99 -1.06 20.81
N ALA A 164 -1.67 -1.93 19.86
CA ALA A 164 -0.52 -2.83 19.95
C ALA A 164 0.81 -2.07 20.19
N VAL A 165 1.01 -0.91 19.56
CA VAL A 165 2.20 -0.07 19.81
C VAL A 165 2.18 0.54 21.21
N ARG A 166 1.03 0.96 21.74
CA ARG A 166 0.92 1.48 23.11
C ARG A 166 1.10 0.40 24.17
N ASP A 167 0.51 -0.77 23.95
CA ASP A 167 0.33 -1.79 24.98
C ASP A 167 1.47 -2.83 25.01
N HIS A 168 2.15 -3.05 23.88
CA HIS A 168 3.15 -4.11 23.70
C HIS A 168 4.47 -3.60 23.14
N ALA A 169 4.78 -2.34 23.43
CA ALA A 169 5.88 -1.60 22.84
C ALA A 169 7.26 -2.24 23.12
N TRP A 170 7.82 -2.97 22.16
CA TRP A 170 9.23 -3.36 22.15
C TRP A 170 9.99 -2.61 21.05
N GLY A 171 11.15 -2.05 21.39
CA GLY A 171 12.07 -1.43 20.43
C GLY A 171 12.33 0.06 20.61
N SER A 172 13.07 0.60 19.65
CA SER A 172 13.72 1.92 19.71
C SER A 172 12.74 3.10 19.55
N ILE A 173 11.57 2.88 18.92
CA ILE A 173 10.50 3.87 18.73
C ILE A 173 9.50 3.81 19.90
N ALA A 174 9.17 2.60 20.35
CA ALA A 174 8.33 2.34 21.53
C ALA A 174 8.86 3.06 22.78
N SER A 175 10.14 2.85 23.09
CA SER A 175 10.83 3.46 24.25
C SER A 175 11.16 4.95 24.09
N ALA A 176 10.80 5.59 22.96
CA ALA A 176 11.16 6.99 22.74
C ALA A 176 10.47 7.93 23.74
N ALA A 177 9.22 7.63 24.11
CA ALA A 177 8.48 8.39 25.10
C ALA A 177 9.14 8.34 26.48
N GLU A 178 9.57 7.15 26.90
CA GLU A 178 10.24 6.92 28.20
C GLU A 178 11.66 7.47 28.23
N ARG A 179 12.42 7.32 27.14
CA ARG A 179 13.83 7.75 27.07
C ARG A 179 14.00 9.24 26.80
N HIS A 180 12.99 9.92 26.26
CA HIS A 180 13.05 11.34 25.90
C HIS A 180 11.79 12.12 26.33
N PRO A 181 11.40 12.12 27.61
CA PRO A 181 10.13 12.72 28.06
C PRO A 181 10.07 14.24 27.88
N ALA A 182 11.19 14.95 28.08
CA ALA A 182 11.27 16.39 27.84
C ALA A 182 11.10 16.74 26.35
N GLU A 183 11.77 15.98 25.47
CA GLU A 183 11.63 16.12 24.01
C GLU A 183 10.20 15.80 23.57
N LEU A 184 9.57 14.76 24.13
CA LEU A 184 8.18 14.41 23.89
C LEU A 184 7.24 15.56 24.24
N ALA A 185 7.40 16.17 25.41
CA ALA A 185 6.62 17.32 25.83
C ALA A 185 6.81 18.53 24.89
N ALA A 186 8.06 18.84 24.53
CA ALA A 186 8.37 19.93 23.62
C ALA A 186 7.80 19.72 22.21
N VAL A 187 7.91 18.50 21.66
CA VAL A 187 7.33 18.16 20.36
C VAL A 187 5.81 18.26 20.38
N ARG A 188 5.14 17.77 21.43
CA ARG A 188 3.68 17.94 21.61
C ARG A 188 3.28 19.42 21.65
N ALA A 189 4.03 20.26 22.37
CA ALA A 189 3.77 21.70 22.42
C ALA A 189 3.91 22.36 21.04
N ILE A 190 4.98 22.05 20.29
CA ILE A 190 5.19 22.54 18.92
C ILE A 190 4.03 22.15 18.00
N LEU A 191 3.57 20.90 18.07
CA LEU A 191 2.44 20.42 17.26
C LEU A 191 1.14 21.14 17.62
N ALA A 192 0.88 21.34 18.91
CA ALA A 192 -0.31 22.06 19.38
C ALA A 192 -0.32 23.52 18.91
N GLU A 193 0.81 24.22 18.98
CA GLU A 193 0.92 25.65 18.63
C GLU A 193 1.03 25.88 17.11
N ARG A 194 1.84 25.07 16.40
CA ARG A 194 2.29 25.37 15.03
C ARG A 194 2.00 24.28 14.00
N GLY A 195 1.36 23.17 14.38
CA GLY A 195 0.93 22.15 13.44
C GLY A 195 0.11 22.75 12.29
N PRO A 196 0.28 22.29 11.04
CA PRO A 196 1.09 21.14 10.60
C PRO A 196 2.59 21.45 10.39
N VAL A 197 3.48 20.58 10.88
CA VAL A 197 4.96 20.74 10.80
C VAL A 197 5.68 19.49 10.28
N THR A 198 6.82 19.64 9.59
CA THR A 198 7.68 18.50 9.22
C THR A 198 8.69 18.16 10.31
N SER A 199 9.29 16.96 10.24
CA SER A 199 10.37 16.58 11.16
C SER A 199 11.58 17.53 11.12
N ALA A 200 11.88 18.13 9.96
CA ALA A 200 12.95 19.11 9.83
C ALA A 200 12.59 20.42 10.54
N GLN A 201 11.35 20.88 10.41
CA GLN A 201 10.86 22.09 11.09
C GLN A 201 10.83 21.91 12.61
N VAL A 202 10.39 20.75 13.11
CA VAL A 202 10.43 20.43 14.54
C VAL A 202 11.86 20.49 15.07
N HIS A 203 12.84 19.94 14.34
CA HIS A 203 14.23 20.01 14.75
C HIS A 203 14.76 21.44 14.84
N ALA A 204 14.42 22.30 13.86
CA ALA A 204 14.81 23.71 13.88
C ALA A 204 14.19 24.46 15.06
N LEU A 205 12.89 24.27 15.31
CA LEU A 205 12.18 24.92 16.41
C LEU A 205 12.70 24.52 17.79
N LEU A 206 13.07 23.24 17.95
CA LEU A 206 13.70 22.78 19.20
C LEU A 206 15.04 23.48 19.41
N ALA A 207 15.89 23.51 18.38
CA ALA A 207 17.21 24.13 18.44
C ALA A 207 17.14 25.64 18.78
N GLU A 208 16.16 26.35 18.22
CA GLU A 208 15.89 27.77 18.55
C GLU A 208 15.47 27.97 20.02
N GLY A 209 14.73 27.01 20.58
CA GLY A 209 14.29 27.03 21.98
C GLY A 209 15.34 26.55 23.00
N GLY A 210 16.59 26.33 22.58
CA GLY A 210 17.65 25.79 23.44
C GLY A 210 17.47 24.31 23.81
N ALA A 211 16.53 23.62 23.16
CA ALA A 211 16.27 22.19 23.28
C ALA A 211 16.76 21.44 22.03
N GLY A 212 16.92 20.13 22.08
CA GLY A 212 17.48 19.36 20.97
C GLY A 212 19.01 19.33 21.00
N GLY A 213 19.55 18.27 21.59
CA GLY A 213 20.99 18.02 21.51
C GLY A 213 21.46 17.98 20.05
N ARG A 214 22.65 18.56 19.78
CA ARG A 214 23.40 18.24 18.56
C ARG A 214 23.46 16.71 18.44
N PRO A 215 23.34 16.14 17.22
CA PRO A 215 23.75 14.75 17.03
C PRO A 215 25.14 14.61 17.66
N ALA A 216 25.32 13.65 18.57
CA ALA A 216 26.64 13.34 19.09
C ALA A 216 27.55 13.15 17.86
N THR A 217 28.56 14.01 17.73
CA THR A 217 29.41 14.11 16.54
C THR A 217 30.29 12.89 16.32
N ASP A 218 30.17 11.89 17.19
CA ASP A 218 31.13 10.82 17.36
C ASP A 218 30.61 9.48 16.85
N GLU A 219 29.36 9.42 16.34
CA GLU A 219 28.78 8.23 15.71
C GLU A 219 28.41 8.51 14.25
N TRP A 220 29.38 8.31 13.36
CA TRP A 220 29.14 8.29 11.92
C TRP A 220 28.26 7.10 11.53
N GLY A 221 26.95 7.31 11.51
CA GLY A 221 25.97 6.35 10.98
C GLY A 221 24.56 6.56 11.50
N TRP A 222 23.60 6.73 10.58
CA TRP A 222 22.15 6.43 10.70
C TRP A 222 21.39 6.67 12.03
N ASN A 223 21.85 7.52 12.93
CA ASN A 223 21.17 7.74 14.19
C ASN A 223 20.05 8.77 14.01
N TRP A 224 18.80 8.32 14.22
CA TRP A 224 17.63 9.20 14.17
C TRP A 224 17.71 10.17 15.34
N SER A 225 17.49 11.47 15.10
CA SER A 225 17.40 12.42 16.21
C SER A 225 16.30 12.02 17.19
N ALA A 226 16.45 12.37 18.47
CA ALA A 226 15.45 12.12 19.50
C ALA A 226 14.07 12.66 19.06
N ALA A 227 14.03 13.92 18.57
CA ALA A 227 12.85 14.53 17.95
C ALA A 227 12.17 13.64 16.89
N LYS A 228 12.94 13.06 15.97
CA LYS A 228 12.39 12.21 14.90
C LYS A 228 11.82 10.91 15.45
N ARG A 229 12.46 10.31 16.46
CA ARG A 229 11.95 9.09 17.13
C ARG A 229 10.67 9.37 17.89
N VAL A 230 10.60 10.52 18.57
CA VAL A 230 9.40 11.01 19.25
C VAL A 230 8.26 11.25 18.26
N LEU A 231 8.51 11.94 17.14
CA LEU A 231 7.49 12.18 16.12
C LEU A 231 6.96 10.89 15.51
N GLU A 232 7.83 9.91 15.20
CA GLU A 232 7.35 8.62 14.74
C GLU A 232 6.55 7.92 15.83
N HIS A 233 7.01 7.92 17.09
CA HIS A 233 6.25 7.34 18.21
C HIS A 233 4.82 7.91 18.26
N LEU A 234 4.67 9.24 18.27
CA LEU A 234 3.38 9.91 18.26
C LEU A 234 2.52 9.52 17.05
N PHE A 235 3.14 9.34 15.87
CA PHE A 235 2.44 8.91 14.67
C PHE A 235 1.99 7.44 14.75
N PHE A 236 2.82 6.55 15.30
CA PHE A 236 2.50 5.14 15.50
C PHE A 236 1.41 4.93 16.57
N THR A 237 1.39 5.73 17.63
CA THR A 237 0.32 5.69 18.66
C THR A 237 -0.95 6.43 18.22
N GLY A 238 -0.86 7.25 17.16
CA GLY A 238 -1.93 8.06 16.59
C GLY A 238 -2.27 9.31 17.37
N GLU A 239 -1.38 9.76 18.26
CA GLU A 239 -1.44 11.10 18.86
C GLU A 239 -1.23 12.20 17.83
N VAL A 240 -0.55 11.89 16.73
CA VAL A 240 -0.50 12.74 15.53
C VAL A 240 -0.81 11.94 14.28
N VAL A 241 -1.22 12.65 13.23
CA VAL A 241 -1.48 12.09 11.91
C VAL A 241 -0.78 12.90 10.83
N SER A 242 -0.74 12.34 9.62
CA SER A 242 -0.21 13.04 8.44
C SER A 242 -1.23 14.05 7.91
N ALA A 243 -0.89 15.34 7.97
CA ALA A 243 -1.60 16.44 7.32
C ALA A 243 -1.29 16.55 5.81
N GLY A 244 -0.60 15.57 5.24
CA GLY A 244 -0.11 15.59 3.85
C GLY A 244 1.41 15.61 3.81
N ARG A 245 1.96 15.84 2.61
CA ARG A 245 3.42 15.83 2.39
C ARG A 245 3.92 17.11 1.75
N SER A 246 5.13 17.53 2.11
CA SER A 246 5.81 18.67 1.49
C SER A 246 6.17 18.41 0.03
N ALA A 247 6.61 19.44 -0.69
CA ALA A 247 7.14 19.28 -2.05
C ALA A 247 8.35 18.32 -2.07
N GLN A 248 9.17 18.35 -1.02
CA GLN A 248 10.29 17.45 -0.75
C GLN A 248 9.84 16.07 -0.25
N PHE A 249 8.53 15.83 -0.17
CA PHE A 249 7.90 14.57 0.25
C PHE A 249 8.06 14.21 1.73
N GLU A 250 8.40 15.19 2.56
CA GLU A 250 8.41 15.02 4.01
C GLU A 250 6.97 14.96 4.52
N ARG A 251 6.69 14.08 5.48
CA ARG A 251 5.41 14.05 6.18
C ARG A 251 5.24 15.35 6.98
N ARG A 252 4.07 15.97 6.87
CA ARG A 252 3.63 17.03 7.78
C ARG A 252 2.79 16.38 8.87
N TYR A 253 3.17 16.54 10.12
CA TYR A 253 2.51 16.00 11.29
C TYR A 253 1.60 17.07 11.91
N ASP A 254 0.41 16.67 12.32
CA ASP A 254 -0.55 17.54 13.00
C ASP A 254 -1.49 16.69 13.87
N LEU A 255 -2.28 17.36 14.70
CA LEU A 255 -3.23 16.73 15.60
C LEU A 255 -4.40 16.08 14.84
N PRO A 256 -4.88 14.89 15.26
CA PRO A 256 -5.99 14.18 14.61
C PRO A 256 -7.22 15.04 14.39
N GLU A 257 -7.60 15.87 15.37
CA GLU A 257 -8.78 16.74 15.35
C GLU A 257 -8.72 17.87 14.31
N ARG A 258 -7.51 18.22 13.83
CA ARG A 258 -7.31 19.22 12.78
C ARG A 258 -7.29 18.60 11.37
N VAL A 259 -7.04 17.30 11.26
CA VAL A 259 -6.78 16.62 9.99
C VAL A 259 -7.91 15.66 9.59
N LEU A 260 -8.41 14.87 10.54
CA LEU A 260 -9.39 13.82 10.26
C LEU A 260 -10.81 14.40 10.23
N PRO A 261 -11.70 13.88 9.36
CA PRO A 261 -13.11 14.24 9.39
C PRO A 261 -13.76 13.89 10.74
N ARG A 262 -14.70 14.73 11.19
CA ARG A 262 -15.51 14.49 12.42
C ARG A 262 -16.17 13.10 12.43
N SER A 263 -16.69 12.66 11.29
CA SER A 263 -17.28 11.33 11.14
C SER A 263 -16.33 10.16 11.46
N VAL A 264 -15.02 10.38 11.47
CA VAL A 264 -14.00 9.39 11.84
C VAL A 264 -13.55 9.56 13.28
N LEU A 265 -13.43 10.80 13.76
CA LEU A 265 -13.02 11.12 15.13
C LEU A 265 -14.08 10.74 16.15
N ASP A 266 -15.34 11.01 15.81
CA ASP A 266 -16.50 10.81 16.68
C ASP A 266 -17.09 9.39 16.51
N ALA A 267 -16.46 8.54 15.69
CA ALA A 267 -16.89 7.16 15.49
C ALA A 267 -16.67 6.32 16.77
N PRO A 268 -17.55 5.36 17.08
CA PRO A 268 -17.40 4.51 18.25
C PRO A 268 -16.08 3.72 18.19
N PRO A 269 -15.46 3.42 19.34
CA PRO A 269 -14.26 2.57 19.38
C PRO A 269 -14.52 1.21 18.73
N VAL A 270 -13.64 0.80 17.83
CA VAL A 270 -13.70 -0.51 17.16
C VAL A 270 -12.82 -1.50 17.91
N THR A 271 -13.36 -2.66 18.26
CA THR A 271 -12.61 -3.77 18.87
C THR A 271 -11.59 -4.35 17.88
N ASP A 272 -10.58 -5.08 18.37
CA ASP A 272 -9.61 -5.73 17.47
C ASP A 272 -10.30 -6.73 16.52
N ALA A 273 -11.29 -7.49 17.00
CA ALA A 273 -12.02 -8.46 16.18
C ALA A 273 -12.79 -7.78 15.03
N GLU A 274 -13.58 -6.75 15.32
CA GLU A 274 -14.33 -5.99 14.31
C GLU A 274 -13.39 -5.30 13.32
N ALA A 275 -12.29 -4.72 13.83
CA ALA A 275 -11.29 -4.05 13.01
C ALA A 275 -10.64 -5.02 12.00
N ILE A 276 -10.19 -6.17 12.48
CA ILE A 276 -9.57 -7.20 11.64
C ILE A 276 -10.58 -7.78 10.66
N ARG A 277 -11.82 -8.04 11.09
CA ARG A 277 -12.89 -8.50 10.20
C ARG A 277 -13.15 -7.52 9.06
N GLY A 278 -13.27 -6.23 9.37
CA GLY A 278 -13.44 -5.17 8.37
C GLY A 278 -12.27 -5.07 7.39
N LEU A 279 -11.02 -5.17 7.88
CA LEU A 279 -9.84 -5.14 7.00
C LEU A 279 -9.75 -6.38 6.09
N VAL A 280 -10.10 -7.56 6.61
CA VAL A 280 -10.17 -8.80 5.82
C VAL A 280 -11.22 -8.67 4.71
N GLU A 281 -12.39 -8.09 5.02
CA GLU A 281 -13.43 -7.85 4.02
C GLU A 281 -12.98 -6.86 2.93
N VAL A 282 -12.32 -5.76 3.31
CA VAL A 282 -11.74 -4.80 2.34
C VAL A 282 -10.72 -5.50 1.43
N GLY A 283 -9.82 -6.30 2.00
CA GLY A 283 -8.84 -7.07 1.23
C GLY A 283 -9.48 -8.10 0.30
N ALA A 284 -10.51 -8.80 0.77
CA ALA A 284 -11.25 -9.76 -0.02
C ALA A 284 -11.97 -9.11 -1.21
N ARG A 285 -12.64 -7.98 -0.99
CA ARG A 285 -13.30 -7.22 -2.05
C ARG A 285 -12.30 -6.71 -3.08
N ALA A 286 -11.15 -6.21 -2.64
CA ALA A 286 -10.11 -5.69 -3.53
C ALA A 286 -9.39 -6.80 -4.33
N HIS A 287 -9.25 -8.00 -3.76
CA HIS A 287 -8.71 -9.16 -4.48
C HIS A 287 -9.74 -9.86 -5.36
N GLY A 288 -11.03 -9.79 -5.03
CA GLY A 288 -12.11 -10.53 -5.67
C GLY A 288 -12.12 -12.02 -5.30
N VAL A 289 -10.98 -12.69 -5.50
CA VAL A 289 -10.75 -14.09 -5.12
C VAL A 289 -9.37 -14.21 -4.45
N ALA A 290 -9.31 -14.85 -3.29
CA ALA A 290 -8.14 -14.83 -2.43
C ALA A 290 -8.03 -16.09 -1.56
N THR A 291 -6.81 -16.47 -1.21
CA THR A 291 -6.53 -17.42 -0.13
C THR A 291 -6.46 -16.71 1.23
N LEU A 292 -6.44 -17.47 2.32
CA LEU A 292 -6.17 -16.91 3.66
C LEU A 292 -4.82 -16.15 3.72
N ARG A 293 -3.80 -16.62 2.99
CA ARG A 293 -2.47 -15.98 2.91
C ARG A 293 -2.57 -14.59 2.29
N ASP A 294 -3.32 -14.47 1.20
CA ASP A 294 -3.52 -13.22 0.48
C ASP A 294 -4.26 -12.20 1.35
N LEU A 295 -5.33 -12.65 2.04
CA LEU A 295 -6.10 -11.81 2.97
C LEU A 295 -5.26 -11.32 4.16
N ARG A 296 -4.39 -12.19 4.70
CA ARG A 296 -3.40 -11.78 5.71
C ARG A 296 -2.41 -10.77 5.17
N ASP A 297 -2.00 -10.89 3.91
CA ASP A 297 -0.99 -10.00 3.34
C ASP A 297 -1.52 -8.59 3.07
N TYR A 298 -2.78 -8.47 2.63
CA TYR A 298 -3.31 -7.21 2.09
C TYR A 298 -3.13 -6.02 3.03
N PHE A 299 -3.34 -6.20 4.33
CA PHE A 299 -3.09 -5.18 5.36
C PHE A 299 -1.96 -5.56 6.34
N ARG A 300 -1.07 -6.48 5.97
CA ARG A 300 0.03 -7.01 6.82
C ARG A 300 -0.45 -7.54 8.18
N LEU A 301 -1.47 -8.40 8.18
CA LEU A 301 -2.13 -8.96 9.36
C LEU A 301 -1.50 -10.30 9.79
N ARG A 302 -0.17 -10.34 9.95
CA ARG A 302 0.60 -11.60 10.10
C ARG A 302 1.22 -11.82 11.49
N ARG A 303 0.92 -10.98 12.49
CA ARG A 303 1.63 -10.99 13.78
C ARG A 303 0.69 -10.72 14.95
N GLY A 304 1.07 -11.21 16.14
CA GLY A 304 0.35 -10.95 17.38
C GLY A 304 -1.10 -11.41 17.33
N VAL A 305 -2.01 -10.55 17.84
CA VAL A 305 -3.46 -10.81 17.92
C VAL A 305 -4.09 -11.18 16.57
N THR A 306 -3.54 -10.69 15.45
CA THR A 306 -4.12 -10.92 14.12
C THR A 306 -3.97 -12.38 13.66
N ASN A 307 -3.02 -13.15 14.21
CA ASN A 307 -2.81 -14.54 13.84
C ASN A 307 -4.05 -15.41 14.10
N ALA A 308 -4.73 -15.14 15.22
CA ALA A 308 -5.97 -15.81 15.60
C ALA A 308 -7.21 -15.12 15.00
N LEU A 309 -7.23 -13.78 14.95
CA LEU A 309 -8.40 -13.03 14.50
C LEU A 309 -8.65 -13.12 13.00
N VAL A 310 -7.63 -13.24 12.15
CA VAL A 310 -7.86 -13.33 10.69
C VAL A 310 -8.58 -14.63 10.29
N PRO A 311 -8.18 -15.83 10.75
CA PRO A 311 -8.97 -17.04 10.50
C PRO A 311 -10.41 -16.96 11.04
N ALA A 312 -10.62 -16.37 12.23
CA ALA A 312 -11.95 -16.19 12.79
C ALA A 312 -12.80 -15.26 11.91
N ALA A 313 -12.26 -14.11 11.51
CA ALA A 313 -12.90 -13.18 10.58
C ALA A 313 -13.27 -13.84 9.25
N VAL A 314 -12.40 -14.69 8.69
CA VAL A 314 -12.72 -15.42 7.46
C VAL A 314 -13.88 -16.39 7.67
N ARG A 315 -13.93 -17.11 8.80
CA ARG A 315 -15.07 -18.00 9.12
C ARG A 315 -16.38 -17.22 9.25
N GLU A 316 -16.38 -16.13 10.03
CA GLU A 316 -17.55 -15.26 10.20
C GLU A 316 -18.03 -14.70 8.86
N LEU A 317 -17.10 -14.23 8.02
CA LEU A 317 -17.42 -13.73 6.68
C LEU A 317 -17.99 -14.82 5.75
N VAL A 318 -17.61 -16.09 5.94
CA VAL A 318 -18.19 -17.23 5.22
C VAL A 318 -19.58 -17.55 5.75
N GLU A 319 -19.76 -17.58 7.07
CA GLU A 319 -21.04 -17.78 7.75
C GLU A 319 -22.06 -16.70 7.32
N ASP A 320 -21.62 -15.45 7.17
CA ASP A 320 -22.43 -14.31 6.69
C ASP A 320 -22.66 -14.29 5.17
N GLY A 321 -22.09 -15.24 4.42
CA GLY A 321 -22.17 -15.29 2.95
C GLY A 321 -21.47 -14.13 2.23
N VAL A 322 -20.60 -13.37 2.91
CA VAL A 322 -19.75 -12.34 2.32
C VAL A 322 -18.62 -12.98 1.51
N LEU A 323 -18.05 -14.06 2.04
CA LEU A 323 -17.07 -14.90 1.36
C LEU A 323 -17.71 -16.24 1.00
N VAL A 324 -17.48 -16.68 -0.23
CA VAL A 324 -17.92 -17.99 -0.71
C VAL A 324 -16.67 -18.85 -0.91
N PRO A 325 -16.52 -19.97 -0.18
CA PRO A 325 -15.45 -20.92 -0.45
C PRO A 325 -15.55 -21.45 -1.88
N VAL A 326 -14.42 -21.48 -2.59
CA VAL A 326 -14.34 -21.98 -3.96
C VAL A 326 -13.05 -22.78 -4.17
N GLU A 327 -13.07 -23.72 -5.11
CA GLU A 327 -11.87 -24.33 -5.65
C GLU A 327 -11.32 -23.51 -6.82
N VAL A 328 -10.00 -23.42 -6.95
CA VAL A 328 -9.36 -22.90 -8.16
C VAL A 328 -8.53 -24.01 -8.79
N GLU A 329 -8.85 -24.35 -10.04
CA GLU A 329 -8.22 -25.44 -10.76
C GLU A 329 -6.69 -25.31 -10.82
N GLY A 330 -5.99 -26.39 -10.46
CA GLY A 330 -4.53 -26.46 -10.48
C GLY A 330 -3.84 -25.70 -9.33
N LEU A 331 -4.60 -25.07 -8.42
CA LEU A 331 -4.08 -24.36 -7.27
C LEU A 331 -4.53 -25.00 -5.96
N ARG A 332 -3.65 -25.00 -4.96
CA ARG A 332 -4.00 -25.51 -3.63
C ARG A 332 -4.92 -24.51 -2.92
N GLY A 333 -5.95 -25.03 -2.25
CA GLY A 333 -6.94 -24.25 -1.51
C GLY A 333 -6.73 -24.22 0.01
N PRO A 334 -7.70 -23.67 0.76
CA PRO A 334 -8.96 -23.10 0.29
C PRO A 334 -8.82 -21.69 -0.34
N TRP A 335 -9.67 -21.38 -1.32
CA TRP A 335 -9.87 -20.04 -1.88
C TRP A 335 -11.24 -19.50 -1.49
N TYR A 336 -11.36 -18.18 -1.45
CA TYR A 336 -12.57 -17.45 -1.07
C TYR A 336 -12.89 -16.40 -2.13
N LEU A 337 -14.09 -16.47 -2.68
CA LEU A 337 -14.65 -15.51 -3.61
C LEU A 337 -15.49 -14.49 -2.82
N HIS A 338 -15.18 -13.20 -2.95
CA HIS A 338 -16.04 -12.16 -2.39
C HIS A 338 -17.38 -12.16 -3.10
N ARG A 339 -18.49 -11.99 -2.36
CA ARG A 339 -19.84 -12.07 -2.93
C ARG A 339 -20.05 -11.15 -4.14
N ASP A 340 -19.54 -9.93 -4.08
CA ASP A 340 -19.72 -8.95 -5.14
C ASP A 340 -18.68 -9.06 -6.27
N ALA A 341 -17.87 -10.13 -6.28
CA ALA A 341 -16.87 -10.35 -7.31
C ALA A 341 -17.53 -10.59 -8.68
N ALA A 342 -17.14 -9.76 -9.66
CA ALA A 342 -17.56 -9.96 -11.04
C ALA A 342 -16.71 -11.05 -11.71
N LEU A 343 -17.37 -11.93 -12.47
CA LEU A 343 -16.72 -12.90 -13.34
C LEU A 343 -16.93 -12.50 -14.81
N PRO A 344 -16.07 -11.63 -15.38
CA PRO A 344 -16.21 -11.24 -16.77
C PRO A 344 -15.85 -12.39 -17.71
N ARG A 345 -16.42 -12.37 -18.92
CA ARG A 345 -16.12 -13.36 -19.97
C ARG A 345 -14.71 -13.23 -20.53
N ARG A 346 -14.19 -12.00 -20.60
CA ARG A 346 -12.87 -11.64 -21.12
C ARG A 346 -12.25 -10.50 -20.31
N ALA A 347 -10.94 -10.35 -20.38
CA ALA A 347 -10.25 -9.16 -19.95
C ALA A 347 -9.36 -8.63 -21.08
N ASP A 348 -9.54 -7.34 -21.40
CA ASP A 348 -8.91 -6.70 -22.56
C ASP A 348 -8.05 -5.48 -22.14
N GLY A 349 -7.79 -5.33 -20.84
CA GLY A 349 -6.99 -4.21 -20.31
C GLY A 349 -5.52 -4.30 -20.68
N ALA A 350 -4.84 -3.15 -20.70
CA ALA A 350 -3.40 -3.08 -20.86
C ALA A 350 -2.84 -2.07 -19.85
N ALA A 351 -1.79 -2.44 -19.12
CA ALA A 351 -1.23 -1.55 -18.10
C ALA A 351 0.21 -1.90 -17.72
N LEU A 352 1.03 -0.88 -17.53
CA LEU A 352 2.27 -0.98 -16.77
C LEU A 352 1.95 -0.96 -15.27
N LEU A 353 2.43 -1.94 -14.52
CA LEU A 353 2.14 -2.11 -13.09
C LEU A 353 3.36 -1.78 -12.25
N SER A 354 3.16 -1.00 -11.19
CA SER A 354 4.23 -0.75 -10.21
C SER A 354 4.60 -2.04 -9.46
N PRO A 355 5.86 -2.20 -9.02
CA PRO A 355 6.21 -3.27 -8.08
C PRO A 355 5.33 -3.29 -6.82
N PHE A 356 4.77 -2.13 -6.43
CA PHE A 356 3.94 -1.92 -5.24
C PHE A 356 2.44 -1.88 -5.54
N ASP A 357 2.05 -2.25 -6.75
CA ASP A 357 0.65 -2.35 -7.14
C ASP A 357 -0.07 -3.47 -6.36
N PRO A 358 -1.34 -3.31 -5.93
CA PRO A 358 -2.07 -4.37 -5.24
C PRO A 358 -2.31 -5.66 -6.03
N LEU A 359 -2.13 -5.66 -7.35
CA LEU A 359 -2.11 -6.90 -8.13
C LEU A 359 -0.77 -7.65 -7.98
N VAL A 360 0.29 -6.90 -7.68
CA VAL A 360 1.68 -7.32 -7.85
C VAL A 360 2.35 -7.57 -6.50
N PHE A 361 2.05 -6.83 -5.44
CA PHE A 361 2.82 -6.87 -4.18
C PHE A 361 2.87 -8.23 -3.49
N GLU A 362 1.84 -9.08 -3.67
CA GLU A 362 1.80 -10.45 -3.17
C GLU A 362 2.33 -11.31 -4.31
N ARG A 363 3.61 -11.68 -4.20
CA ARG A 363 4.35 -12.34 -5.28
C ARG A 363 3.89 -13.76 -5.51
N THR A 364 3.52 -14.47 -4.46
CA THR A 364 3.02 -15.85 -4.55
C THR A 364 1.66 -15.87 -5.22
N ARG A 365 0.78 -14.91 -4.94
CA ARG A 365 -0.51 -14.76 -5.61
C ARG A 365 -0.35 -14.39 -7.08
N LEU A 366 0.62 -13.52 -7.40
CA LEU A 366 0.95 -13.18 -8.78
C LEU A 366 1.41 -14.43 -9.54
N GLU A 367 2.28 -15.24 -8.94
CA GLU A 367 2.75 -16.50 -9.50
C GLU A 367 1.60 -17.53 -9.65
N GLU A 368 0.81 -17.73 -8.62
CA GLU A 368 -0.33 -18.66 -8.61
C GLU A 368 -1.37 -18.28 -9.66
N LEU A 369 -1.75 -17.01 -9.83
CA LEU A 369 -2.80 -16.63 -10.77
C LEU A 369 -2.28 -16.36 -12.20
N PHE A 370 -1.11 -15.72 -12.32
CA PHE A 370 -0.59 -15.24 -13.61
C PHE A 370 0.58 -16.07 -14.14
N GLY A 371 1.18 -16.95 -13.32
CA GLY A 371 2.36 -17.73 -13.71
C GLY A 371 3.62 -16.88 -13.77
N THR A 372 3.62 -15.72 -13.10
CA THR A 372 4.71 -14.74 -13.17
C THR A 372 5.45 -14.66 -11.85
N THR A 373 6.65 -15.24 -11.81
CA THR A 373 7.59 -14.98 -10.71
C THR A 373 8.15 -13.57 -10.87
N TYR A 374 8.04 -12.75 -9.81
CA TYR A 374 8.49 -11.37 -9.84
C TYR A 374 9.25 -10.99 -8.58
N ARG A 375 10.43 -10.39 -8.76
CA ARG A 375 11.27 -9.85 -7.70
C ARG A 375 11.72 -8.44 -8.08
N ILE A 376 11.49 -7.49 -7.17
CA ILE A 376 12.06 -6.15 -7.32
C ILE A 376 13.56 -6.18 -7.01
N GLU A 377 14.37 -5.61 -7.89
CA GLU A 377 15.83 -5.71 -7.87
C GLU A 377 16.54 -4.40 -7.49
N ILE A 378 15.80 -3.42 -6.94
CA ILE A 378 16.35 -2.12 -6.52
C ILE A 378 17.49 -2.25 -5.48
N TYR A 379 17.47 -3.30 -4.66
CA TYR A 379 18.51 -3.57 -3.65
C TYR A 379 19.57 -4.56 -4.12
N VAL A 380 19.40 -5.12 -5.32
CA VAL A 380 20.36 -6.06 -5.90
C VAL A 380 21.47 -5.23 -6.55
N PRO A 381 22.77 -5.52 -6.26
CA PRO A 381 23.88 -4.86 -6.95
C PRO A 381 23.73 -4.99 -8.47
N ALA A 382 24.12 -3.95 -9.22
CA ALA A 382 23.86 -3.86 -10.65
C ALA A 382 24.27 -5.11 -11.45
N ALA A 383 25.43 -5.69 -11.17
CA ALA A 383 25.94 -6.88 -11.85
C ALA A 383 25.17 -8.19 -11.55
N ARG A 384 24.32 -8.21 -10.52
CA ARG A 384 23.50 -9.39 -10.14
C ARG A 384 22.03 -9.25 -10.50
N ARG A 385 21.65 -8.16 -11.17
CA ARG A 385 20.27 -7.92 -11.61
C ARG A 385 19.98 -8.81 -12.81
N VAL A 386 18.82 -9.46 -12.80
CA VAL A 386 18.36 -10.30 -13.90
C VAL A 386 17.61 -9.45 -14.92
N HIS A 387 16.71 -8.59 -14.45
CA HIS A 387 15.82 -7.84 -15.33
C HIS A 387 16.15 -6.35 -15.40
N GLY A 388 16.58 -5.74 -14.30
CA GLY A 388 16.84 -4.29 -14.26
C GLY A 388 16.67 -3.69 -12.87
N TYR A 389 16.74 -2.36 -12.77
CA TYR A 389 16.66 -1.68 -11.49
C TYR A 389 15.21 -1.50 -11.02
N TYR A 390 14.37 -0.81 -11.79
CA TYR A 390 12.99 -0.48 -11.46
C TYR A 390 12.04 -1.04 -12.52
N VAL A 391 11.86 -2.36 -12.46
CA VAL A 391 11.17 -3.15 -13.48
C VAL A 391 9.66 -3.19 -13.23
N LEU A 392 8.86 -2.78 -14.21
CA LEU A 392 7.39 -2.84 -14.16
C LEU A 392 6.89 -4.03 -14.98
N PRO A 393 6.04 -4.91 -14.42
CA PRO A 393 5.27 -5.88 -15.20
C PRO A 393 4.31 -5.17 -16.16
N PHE A 394 4.20 -5.68 -17.38
CA PHE A 394 3.23 -5.24 -18.38
C PHE A 394 2.09 -6.26 -18.48
N LEU A 395 0.91 -5.84 -18.04
CA LEU A 395 -0.35 -6.57 -18.20
C LEU A 395 -0.91 -6.33 -19.60
N GLU A 396 -1.26 -7.40 -20.29
CA GLU A 396 -1.97 -7.42 -21.57
C GLU A 396 -3.09 -8.46 -21.51
N GLY A 397 -4.33 -7.98 -21.54
CA GLY A 397 -5.54 -8.77 -21.35
C GLY A 397 -5.53 -9.50 -20.01
N GLU A 398 -5.33 -10.81 -20.06
CA GLU A 398 -5.28 -11.69 -18.90
C GLU A 398 -3.84 -12.07 -18.49
N HIS A 399 -2.79 -11.56 -19.13
CA HIS A 399 -1.44 -12.08 -18.91
C HIS A 399 -0.44 -10.97 -18.61
N ILE A 400 0.56 -11.28 -17.80
CA ILE A 400 1.78 -10.48 -17.80
C ILE A 400 2.60 -10.95 -18.99
N THR A 401 2.80 -10.09 -19.99
CA THR A 401 3.42 -10.47 -21.27
C THR A 401 4.83 -9.90 -21.43
N ALA A 402 5.19 -8.88 -20.63
CA ALA A 402 6.54 -8.33 -20.58
C ALA A 402 6.91 -7.76 -19.21
N ARG A 403 8.20 -7.48 -19.02
CA ARG A 403 8.78 -6.72 -17.91
C ARG A 403 9.64 -5.59 -18.47
N VAL A 404 9.54 -4.38 -17.93
CA VAL A 404 10.23 -3.21 -18.50
C VAL A 404 10.92 -2.38 -17.42
N ASP A 405 12.23 -2.21 -17.52
CA ASP A 405 13.00 -1.34 -16.62
C ASP A 405 12.93 0.11 -17.10
N LEU A 406 12.35 0.98 -16.28
CA LEU A 406 12.01 2.35 -16.67
C LEU A 406 12.67 3.39 -15.78
N LYS A 407 13.12 4.48 -16.40
CA LYS A 407 13.62 5.67 -15.72
C LYS A 407 13.09 6.93 -16.39
N ALA A 408 12.54 7.84 -15.60
CA ALA A 408 12.20 9.18 -16.05
C ALA A 408 13.45 10.09 -15.96
N ASP A 409 14.15 10.28 -17.08
CA ASP A 409 15.32 11.14 -17.16
C ASP A 409 14.92 12.57 -17.49
N ARG A 410 14.50 13.28 -16.44
CA ARG A 410 14.04 14.67 -16.51
C ARG A 410 15.17 15.67 -16.82
N ARG A 411 16.44 15.25 -16.72
CA ARG A 411 17.60 16.12 -17.00
C ARG A 411 18.10 16.00 -18.44
N ALA A 412 17.58 15.04 -19.21
CA ALA A 412 17.91 14.94 -20.63
C ALA A 412 17.47 16.20 -21.38
N ALA A 413 18.29 16.63 -22.35
CA ALA A 413 18.00 17.79 -23.18
C ALA A 413 16.65 17.61 -23.93
N GLY A 414 16.00 18.73 -24.26
CA GLY A 414 14.76 18.70 -25.05
C GLY A 414 13.49 18.35 -24.27
N GLY A 415 13.43 18.61 -22.96
CA GLY A 415 12.22 18.38 -22.14
C GLY A 415 12.18 17.05 -21.39
N GLY A 416 13.32 16.35 -21.29
CA GLY A 416 13.42 15.07 -20.59
C GLY A 416 12.86 13.88 -21.39
N VAL A 417 13.30 12.67 -21.04
CA VAL A 417 12.91 11.44 -21.75
C VAL A 417 12.53 10.30 -20.81
N LEU A 418 11.60 9.44 -21.24
CA LEU A 418 11.35 8.15 -20.61
C LEU A 418 12.34 7.13 -21.17
N ARG A 419 13.30 6.71 -20.35
CA ARG A 419 14.28 5.69 -20.73
C ARG A 419 13.73 4.29 -20.45
N VAL A 420 13.67 3.48 -21.51
CA VAL A 420 13.52 2.03 -21.43
C VAL A 420 14.92 1.43 -21.36
N GLN A 421 15.35 1.09 -20.15
CA GLN A 421 16.70 0.56 -19.90
C GLN A 421 16.81 -0.90 -20.34
N SER A 422 15.72 -1.65 -20.23
CA SER A 422 15.56 -3.02 -20.73
C SER A 422 14.06 -3.33 -20.88
N ALA A 423 13.71 -4.21 -21.81
CA ALA A 423 12.36 -4.74 -21.94
C ALA A 423 12.41 -6.23 -22.29
N HIS A 424 11.79 -7.06 -21.45
CA HIS A 424 11.86 -8.52 -21.53
C HIS A 424 10.49 -9.09 -21.84
N GLY A 425 10.34 -9.85 -22.92
CA GLY A 425 9.13 -10.66 -23.13
C GLY A 425 9.07 -11.83 -22.14
N GLU A 426 7.90 -12.07 -21.54
CA GLU A 426 7.68 -13.19 -20.61
C GLU A 426 7.64 -14.53 -21.37
N PRO A 427 8.58 -15.46 -21.20
CA PRO A 427 8.73 -16.63 -22.07
C PRO A 427 7.45 -17.46 -22.24
N ALA A 428 6.71 -17.69 -21.15
CA ALA A 428 5.49 -18.48 -21.12
C ALA A 428 4.20 -17.69 -21.43
N ALA A 429 4.31 -16.39 -21.75
CA ALA A 429 3.14 -15.59 -22.07
C ALA A 429 2.58 -15.96 -23.46
N PRO A 430 1.25 -16.11 -23.58
CA PRO A 430 0.63 -16.37 -24.87
C PRO A 430 0.64 -15.12 -25.75
N GLY A 431 0.56 -15.32 -27.07
CA GLY A 431 0.43 -14.25 -28.05
C GLY A 431 1.73 -13.90 -28.80
N ASP A 432 1.59 -13.02 -29.79
CA ASP A 432 2.69 -12.56 -30.63
C ASP A 432 3.51 -11.45 -29.94
N ARG A 433 4.84 -11.59 -29.96
CA ARG A 433 5.77 -10.62 -29.35
C ARG A 433 5.73 -9.27 -30.05
N GLY A 434 5.46 -9.23 -31.36
CA GLY A 434 5.29 -8.00 -32.12
C GLY A 434 4.06 -7.21 -31.66
N ALA A 435 2.94 -7.90 -31.44
CA ALA A 435 1.71 -7.34 -30.90
C ALA A 435 1.90 -6.82 -29.46
N THR A 436 2.53 -7.61 -28.58
CA THR A 436 2.89 -7.16 -27.23
C THR A 436 3.76 -5.91 -27.27
N ALA A 437 4.79 -5.88 -28.13
CA ALA A 437 5.64 -4.70 -28.30
C ALA A 437 4.86 -3.47 -28.79
N HIS A 438 3.87 -3.66 -29.67
CA HIS A 438 3.01 -2.57 -30.13
C HIS A 438 2.16 -1.98 -29.00
N ARG A 439 1.48 -2.83 -28.19
CA ARG A 439 0.66 -2.35 -27.07
C ARG A 439 1.51 -1.74 -25.97
N LEU A 440 2.64 -2.37 -25.64
CA LEU A 440 3.61 -1.80 -24.71
C LEU A 440 4.07 -0.42 -25.19
N ALA A 441 4.29 -0.26 -26.50
CA ALA A 441 4.72 1.02 -27.02
C ALA A 441 3.67 2.13 -26.79
N ALA A 442 2.38 1.82 -26.91
CA ALA A 442 1.31 2.76 -26.61
C ALA A 442 1.30 3.15 -25.12
N GLU A 443 1.48 2.19 -24.20
CA GLU A 443 1.57 2.47 -22.77
C GLU A 443 2.78 3.33 -22.40
N LEU A 444 3.93 3.11 -23.04
CA LEU A 444 5.13 3.93 -22.82
C LEU A 444 4.93 5.37 -23.29
N ARG A 445 4.26 5.61 -24.43
CA ARG A 445 3.90 6.96 -24.87
C ARG A 445 2.93 7.64 -23.90
N ALA A 446 1.90 6.93 -23.45
CA ALA A 446 0.96 7.46 -22.47
C ALA A 446 1.66 7.84 -21.16
N MET A 447 2.62 7.02 -20.72
CA MET A 447 3.42 7.30 -19.52
C MET A 447 4.36 8.48 -19.71
N ALA A 448 5.06 8.58 -20.85
CA ALA A 448 5.93 9.72 -21.14
C ALA A 448 5.13 11.03 -21.14
N GLY A 449 3.98 11.07 -21.82
CA GLY A 449 3.08 12.22 -21.81
C GLY A 449 2.56 12.56 -20.41
N TRP A 450 2.15 11.56 -19.63
CA TRP A 450 1.70 11.76 -18.25
C TRP A 450 2.79 12.34 -17.34
N LEU A 451 4.04 11.94 -17.55
CA LEU A 451 5.19 12.43 -16.79
C LEU A 451 5.74 13.77 -17.31
N GLY A 452 5.16 14.32 -18.38
CA GLY A 452 5.63 15.54 -19.03
C GLY A 452 6.99 15.38 -19.71
N LEU A 453 7.32 14.17 -20.18
CA LEU A 453 8.56 13.85 -20.88
C LEU A 453 8.33 13.95 -22.38
N ALA A 454 9.26 14.58 -23.10
CA ALA A 454 9.13 14.90 -24.51
C ALA A 454 9.23 13.66 -25.42
N ASP A 455 9.98 12.64 -25.01
CA ASP A 455 10.20 11.44 -25.84
C ASP A 455 10.42 10.17 -25.00
N VAL A 456 10.41 9.03 -25.69
CA VAL A 456 10.77 7.71 -25.17
C VAL A 456 12.06 7.26 -25.86
N VAL A 457 13.06 6.87 -25.08
CA VAL A 457 14.34 6.37 -25.58
C VAL A 457 14.52 4.92 -25.15
N VAL A 458 14.76 4.03 -26.10
CA VAL A 458 14.99 2.61 -25.85
C VAL A 458 16.48 2.30 -25.91
N ALA A 459 17.02 1.73 -24.83
CA ALA A 459 18.41 1.34 -24.77
C ALA A 459 18.71 0.15 -25.73
N PRO A 460 19.88 0.16 -26.40
CA PRO A 460 20.28 -0.89 -27.34
C PRO A 460 20.68 -2.21 -26.67
N ALA A 461 20.91 -2.25 -25.36
CA ALA A 461 21.24 -3.47 -24.63
C ALA A 461 20.06 -3.90 -23.73
N GLY A 462 19.91 -5.21 -23.48
CA GLY A 462 18.95 -5.73 -22.49
C GLY A 462 17.48 -5.80 -22.92
N THR A 463 17.12 -5.38 -24.14
CA THR A 463 15.75 -5.53 -24.67
C THR A 463 15.61 -6.78 -25.54
N SER A 464 14.80 -7.75 -25.11
CA SER A 464 14.43 -8.98 -25.85
C SER A 464 13.13 -8.84 -26.67
N LEU A 465 12.63 -7.61 -26.85
CA LEU A 465 11.53 -7.26 -27.75
C LEU A 465 12.05 -6.39 -28.91
N PRO A 466 12.60 -6.98 -30.00
CA PRO A 466 13.24 -6.22 -31.08
C PRO A 466 12.31 -5.21 -31.76
N SER A 467 11.04 -5.56 -31.95
CA SER A 467 10.01 -4.70 -32.55
C SER A 467 9.71 -3.44 -31.73
N LEU A 468 10.08 -3.41 -30.45
CA LEU A 468 9.98 -2.20 -29.62
C LEU A 468 11.06 -1.19 -30.02
N ARG A 469 12.26 -1.66 -30.38
CA ARG A 469 13.38 -0.82 -30.81
C ARG A 469 13.10 -0.15 -32.14
N GLY A 470 12.51 -0.86 -33.10
CA GLY A 470 12.18 -0.28 -34.41
C GLY A 470 11.17 0.87 -34.38
N ARG A 471 10.49 1.10 -33.23
CA ARG A 471 9.49 2.17 -33.06
C ARG A 471 10.05 3.50 -32.54
N TRP A 472 11.28 3.52 -32.05
CA TRP A 472 11.94 4.71 -31.55
C TRP A 472 13.39 4.75 -32.02
N ALA A 473 13.91 5.92 -32.38
CA ALA A 473 15.32 6.05 -32.70
C ALA A 473 16.16 5.52 -31.52
N VAL A 474 17.03 4.55 -31.79
CA VAL A 474 17.95 4.02 -30.80
C VAL A 474 18.87 5.17 -30.40
N ALA A 475 18.87 5.55 -29.12
CA ALA A 475 19.93 6.43 -28.65
C ALA A 475 21.23 5.63 -28.71
N ASP A 476 22.18 6.08 -29.52
CA ASP A 476 23.53 5.54 -29.50
C ASP A 476 24.03 5.57 -28.05
N ALA A 477 24.37 4.39 -27.55
CA ALA A 477 24.94 4.23 -26.23
C ALA A 477 26.37 4.79 -26.24
N GLY A 478 26.48 6.11 -26.17
CA GLY A 478 27.68 6.74 -25.65
C GLY A 478 27.83 6.31 -24.20
N ALA A 479 28.58 5.23 -23.97
CA ALA A 479 28.98 4.83 -22.63
C ALA A 479 29.48 6.08 -21.87
N PRO A 480 29.03 6.36 -20.64
CA PRO A 480 29.70 7.38 -19.85
C PRO A 480 31.12 6.87 -19.60
N ARG A 481 32.08 7.39 -20.36
CA ARG A 481 33.48 7.38 -19.96
C ARG A 481 33.54 8.16 -18.67
N TRP A 482 33.56 7.45 -17.54
CA TRP A 482 34.06 7.99 -16.30
C TRP A 482 35.56 8.29 -16.50
N ARG A 483 35.89 9.39 -17.18
CA ARG A 483 37.24 9.93 -17.14
C ARG A 483 37.43 10.48 -15.73
N ARG A 484 38.30 9.82 -14.97
CA ARG A 484 39.04 10.46 -13.89
C ARG A 484 39.84 11.60 -14.51
N ASP A 485 39.34 12.82 -14.38
CA ASP A 485 40.17 14.03 -14.49
C ASP A 485 39.96 14.84 -13.22
N VAL A 486 40.59 14.36 -12.13
CA VAL A 486 40.97 15.25 -11.02
C VAL A 486 42.28 15.90 -11.46
N ARG A 487 42.19 17.05 -12.14
CA ARG A 487 43.32 17.94 -12.24
C ARG A 487 43.53 18.56 -10.86
N HIS A 488 44.55 18.08 -10.16
CA HIS A 488 45.15 18.81 -9.07
C HIS A 488 45.80 20.07 -9.66
N GLY A 489 45.14 21.21 -9.50
CA GLY A 489 45.83 22.49 -9.47
C GLY A 489 46.59 22.57 -8.16
N ARG A 490 47.90 22.41 -8.23
CA ARG A 490 48.83 22.84 -7.18
C ARG A 490 48.67 24.36 -7.04
N ASP A 491 48.50 24.82 -5.81
CA ASP A 491 49.12 26.06 -5.38
C ASP A 491 50.03 25.72 -4.21
N ASP A 492 51.30 26.07 -4.40
CA ASP A 492 52.41 25.85 -3.50
C ASP A 492 52.24 26.67 -2.21
N ARG A 493 52.64 26.07 -1.08
CA ARG A 493 53.48 26.74 -0.07
C ARG A 493 54.01 25.73 0.96
N PHE A 494 55.33 25.54 0.91
CA PHE A 494 56.28 25.34 2.02
C PHE A 494 55.81 24.57 3.27
N SER A 495 56.43 23.41 3.58
CA SER A 495 57.70 23.33 4.33
C SER A 495 57.95 21.92 4.91
N GLN A 496 59.15 21.40 4.59
CA GLN A 496 60.05 20.56 5.41
C GLN A 496 59.57 19.28 6.11
N GLY A 497 60.31 18.17 5.86
CA GLY A 497 60.70 17.26 6.95
C GLY A 497 60.76 15.75 6.67
N ARG A 498 61.96 15.28 6.26
CA ARG A 498 62.65 14.04 6.69
C ARG A 498 62.09 12.63 6.38
N THR A 499 62.75 12.00 5.39
CA THR A 499 63.53 10.74 5.42
C THR A 499 63.07 9.46 6.16
N ARG A 500 62.97 8.38 5.34
CA ARG A 500 63.47 6.98 5.47
C ARG A 500 63.16 6.14 6.73
N ALA A 501 62.58 4.94 6.52
CA ALA A 501 63.26 3.62 6.70
C ALA A 501 62.32 2.42 6.37
N ASP A 502 62.98 1.31 6.04
CA ASP A 502 62.57 0.04 5.40
C ASP A 502 61.81 -0.98 6.30
N VAL A 503 60.75 -1.70 5.83
CA VAL A 503 60.67 -3.14 5.38
C VAL A 503 60.37 -4.16 6.53
N PRO A 504 59.74 -5.35 6.36
CA PRO A 504 58.53 -5.80 5.62
C PRO A 504 57.59 -6.77 6.43
N GLY A 505 56.47 -7.23 5.85
CA GLY A 505 55.95 -8.59 6.14
C GLY A 505 54.43 -8.82 6.21
N ALA A 506 53.94 -9.68 5.32
CA ALA A 506 52.74 -10.54 5.38
C ALA A 506 51.32 -9.90 5.27
N GLY A 507 50.65 -10.15 4.13
CA GLY A 507 49.21 -9.88 3.89
C GLY A 507 48.28 -10.99 4.42
N PRO A 508 47.14 -11.28 3.76
CA PRO A 508 46.15 -10.41 3.12
C PRO A 508 44.82 -10.45 3.91
N ARG A 509 43.94 -9.44 3.84
CA ARG A 509 42.49 -9.63 4.07
C ARG A 509 41.64 -8.41 3.68
N MET A 510 40.69 -8.70 2.77
CA MET A 510 39.31 -8.23 2.74
C MET A 510 39.07 -6.72 2.62
N ALA A 511 38.89 -6.29 1.37
CA ALA A 511 38.30 -5.01 1.02
C ALA A 511 36.82 -4.96 1.45
N GLU A 512 36.54 -4.20 2.50
CA GLU A 512 35.18 -3.77 2.85
C GLU A 512 34.68 -2.77 1.81
N GLY A 513 33.79 -3.26 0.96
CA GLY A 513 33.06 -2.48 -0.03
C GLY A 513 31.99 -1.63 0.63
N VAL A 514 32.30 -0.34 0.79
CA VAL A 514 31.40 0.75 1.13
C VAL A 514 30.18 0.75 0.19
N THR A 515 28.99 0.49 0.72
CA THR A 515 27.71 0.62 0.01
C THR A 515 26.97 1.87 0.45
N LYS A 516 26.93 2.88 -0.44
CA LYS A 516 26.09 4.08 -0.32
C LYS A 516 24.70 3.83 -0.93
N GLY A 517 23.65 4.19 -0.19
CA GLY A 517 22.41 4.76 -0.73
C GLY A 517 21.23 3.82 -0.99
N ALA A 518 20.26 3.81 -0.05
CA ALA A 518 18.80 3.82 -0.24
C ALA A 518 18.12 3.30 1.04
N ALA A 519 17.87 4.20 2.01
CA ALA A 519 17.13 3.87 3.22
C ALA A 519 15.62 3.90 2.93
N ILE A 520 15.12 2.79 2.39
CA ILE A 520 13.72 2.40 2.58
C ILE A 520 13.67 1.60 3.88
N CYS A 521 12.76 2.02 4.75
CA CYS A 521 12.32 1.34 5.95
C CYS A 521 12.34 -0.19 5.81
N ARG A 522 13.26 -0.87 6.51
CA ARG A 522 12.97 -2.22 7.00
C ARG A 522 12.26 -2.06 8.34
N VAL A 523 10.95 -1.85 8.29
CA VAL A 523 10.06 -2.19 9.41
C VAL A 523 9.89 -3.72 9.40
N ARG A 524 11.00 -4.47 9.42
CA ARG A 524 10.93 -5.93 9.37
C ARG A 524 10.48 -6.54 10.70
N ASP A 525 10.44 -5.75 11.76
CA ASP A 525 10.06 -6.23 13.10
C ASP A 525 8.75 -5.65 13.64
N MET A 526 8.09 -4.69 12.98
CA MET A 526 6.88 -4.03 13.54
C MET A 526 5.63 -4.00 12.64
N THR A 527 5.61 -4.69 11.50
CA THR A 527 4.42 -4.77 10.62
C THR A 527 4.01 -6.18 10.27
#